data_AF-A0ABC8IRA2-F1
#
_entry.id   AF-A0ABC8IRA2-F1
#
_cell.length_a   1.000
_cell.length_b   1.000
_cell.length_c   1.000
_cell.angle_alpha   90.00
_cell.angle_beta   90.00
_cell.angle_gamma   90.00
#
_symmetry.space_group_name_H-M   'P 1'
#
loop_
_entity.id
_entity.type
_entity.pdbx_description
1 polymer ?
#
loop_
_entity_poly.entity_id
_entity_poly.type
_entity_poly.pdbx_seq_one_letter_code
_entity_poly.pdbx_strand_id
1 'polypeptide(L)'
;MSLSLSSFNSHPRRLVPEPPRRKISVKRSSRSICRASWQELAGVLVFSAIPFTAVKAIANSSLGESLRQRLEERKKEAVENASRFKAKAQKAKADSKWYGQERPRWFGPIPYDYPPYLTGELPGDYGFDIAGLSKDRLNFDKYFK
;
A
#
# COMPACT_ATOMS: atom_id res chain seq x y z
N MET A 1 -53.50 10.05 -37.13
CA MET A 1 -54.79 10.19 -36.44
C MET A 1 -54.49 10.67 -35.03
N SER A 2 -54.62 11.99 -34.81
CA SER A 2 -55.62 12.58 -33.89
C SER A 2 -55.11 12.57 -32.43
N LEU A 3 -54.36 13.59 -32.00
CA LEU A 3 -54.84 14.82 -31.34
C LEU A 3 -55.77 14.59 -30.14
N SER A 4 -55.34 15.02 -28.95
CA SER A 4 -56.24 15.71 -28.02
C SER A 4 -55.48 16.74 -27.18
N LEU A 5 -55.93 17.98 -27.30
CA LEU A 5 -55.48 19.21 -26.65
C LEU A 5 -56.15 19.37 -25.27
N SER A 6 -55.51 20.11 -24.38
CA SER A 6 -56.14 21.19 -23.59
C SER A 6 -55.09 21.80 -22.65
N SER A 7 -55.08 23.09 -22.32
CA SER A 7 -55.72 24.25 -22.91
C SER A 7 -54.84 25.43 -22.52
N PHE A 8 -54.67 26.36 -23.46
CA PHE A 8 -53.96 27.61 -23.29
C PHE A 8 -54.76 28.51 -22.34
N ASN A 9 -54.11 29.08 -21.33
CA ASN A 9 -54.60 30.31 -20.70
C ASN A 9 -53.58 31.42 -20.92
N SER A 10 -53.96 32.33 -21.80
CA SER A 10 -53.23 33.52 -22.24
C SER A 10 -53.37 34.59 -21.18
N HIS A 11 -52.29 35.26 -20.75
CA HIS A 11 -52.36 36.65 -20.26
C HIS A 11 -51.06 37.42 -20.62
N PRO A 12 -51.17 38.74 -20.86
CA PRO A 12 -50.27 39.47 -21.76
C PRO A 12 -48.93 39.87 -21.12
N ARG A 13 -47.90 39.87 -21.96
CA ARG A 13 -46.56 40.40 -21.67
C ARG A 13 -46.65 41.89 -21.32
N ARG A 14 -46.27 42.24 -20.10
CA ARG A 14 -45.84 43.61 -19.74
C ARG A 14 -44.32 43.65 -19.71
N LEU A 15 -43.76 44.46 -20.60
CA LEU A 15 -42.34 44.80 -20.63
C LEU A 15 -42.01 45.67 -19.41
N VAL A 16 -41.04 45.25 -18.61
CA VAL A 16 -40.37 46.10 -17.60
C VAL A 16 -38.86 45.92 -17.79
N PRO A 17 -38.07 47.01 -17.83
CA PRO A 17 -36.65 46.94 -18.15
C PRO A 17 -35.83 46.26 -17.05
N GLU A 18 -34.83 45.49 -17.48
CA GLU A 18 -33.81 44.84 -16.65
C GLU A 18 -33.18 45.83 -15.64
N PRO A 19 -33.09 45.48 -14.34
CA PRO A 19 -32.31 46.26 -13.39
C PRO A 19 -30.81 46.09 -13.66
N PRO A 20 -29.97 47.08 -13.31
CA PRO A 20 -28.56 47.08 -13.68
C PRO A 20 -27.82 45.89 -13.07
N ARG A 21 -27.08 45.16 -13.91
CA ARG A 21 -26.14 44.11 -13.53
C ARG A 21 -25.20 44.61 -12.44
N ARG A 22 -25.45 44.20 -11.18
CA ARG A 22 -24.49 44.34 -10.09
C ARG A 22 -23.25 43.52 -10.45
N LYS A 23 -22.17 44.19 -10.84
CA LYS A 23 -20.85 43.58 -10.93
C LYS A 23 -20.53 43.05 -9.54
N ILE A 24 -20.52 41.73 -9.39
CA ILE A 24 -19.98 41.08 -8.20
C ILE A 24 -18.51 41.48 -8.17
N SER A 25 -18.20 42.47 -7.32
CA SER A 25 -16.85 42.74 -6.92
C SER A 25 -16.38 41.50 -6.17
N VAL A 26 -15.67 40.63 -6.88
CA VAL A 26 -14.80 39.64 -6.25
C VAL A 26 -13.75 40.46 -5.54
N LYS A 27 -14.01 40.82 -4.28
CA LYS A 27 -12.96 41.20 -3.35
C LYS A 27 -12.03 40.00 -3.35
N ARG A 28 -10.89 40.11 -4.06
CA ARG A 28 -9.75 39.24 -3.85
C ARG A 28 -9.52 39.28 -2.35
N SER A 29 -9.88 38.19 -1.68
CA SER A 29 -9.44 37.95 -0.31
C SER A 29 -7.95 38.20 -0.36
N SER A 30 -7.55 39.31 0.28
CA SER A 30 -6.16 39.66 0.50
C SER A 30 -5.51 38.36 0.94
N ARG A 31 -4.56 37.86 0.15
CA ARG A 31 -3.64 36.84 0.63
C ARG A 31 -3.22 37.33 2.01
N SER A 32 -3.53 36.57 3.06
CA SER A 32 -3.04 36.85 4.40
C SER A 32 -1.52 36.82 4.26
N ILE A 33 -0.94 38.00 4.03
CA ILE A 33 0.49 38.18 4.15
C ILE A 33 0.69 38.11 5.65
N CYS A 34 0.95 36.91 6.15
CA CYS A 34 1.37 36.69 7.52
C CYS A 34 2.55 37.62 7.77
N ARG A 35 2.29 38.76 8.43
CA ARG A 35 3.34 39.60 9.01
C ARG A 35 3.74 38.95 10.32
N ALA A 36 4.25 37.72 10.25
CA ALA A 36 4.94 37.13 11.37
C ALA A 36 6.20 37.97 11.61
N SER A 37 6.45 38.34 12.85
CA SER A 37 7.69 39.02 13.20
C SER A 37 8.86 38.12 12.81
N TRP A 38 9.97 38.68 12.31
CA TRP A 38 11.21 37.93 12.10
C TRP A 38 11.66 37.18 13.37
N GLN A 39 11.27 37.69 14.54
CA GLN A 39 11.50 37.07 15.85
C GLN A 39 10.62 35.83 16.08
N GLU A 40 9.37 35.85 15.61
CA GLU A 40 8.46 34.71 15.68
C GLU A 40 8.94 33.59 14.75
N LEU A 41 9.37 33.93 13.53
CA LEU A 41 9.94 32.97 12.60
C LEU A 41 11.26 32.38 13.12
N ALA A 42 12.14 33.20 13.68
CA ALA A 42 13.37 32.72 14.33
C ALA A 42 13.05 31.81 15.53
N GLY A 43 12.06 32.16 16.34
CA GLY A 43 11.59 31.36 17.47
C GLY A 43 11.04 30.00 17.02
N VAL A 44 10.20 29.97 15.98
CA VAL A 44 9.68 28.72 15.39
C VAL A 44 10.81 27.88 14.77
N LEU A 45 11.78 28.51 14.10
CA LEU A 45 12.92 27.82 13.51
C LEU A 45 13.83 27.19 14.58
N VAL A 46 14.09 27.92 15.67
CA VAL A 46 14.91 27.43 16.79
C VAL A 46 14.16 26.34 17.56
N PHE A 47 12.88 26.55 17.88
CA PHE A 47 12.07 25.57 18.62
C PHE A 47 11.83 24.28 17.80
N SER A 48 11.82 24.37 16.47
CA SER A 48 11.76 23.20 15.58
C SER A 48 13.12 22.54 15.34
N ALA A 49 14.23 23.29 15.34
CA ALA A 49 15.56 22.74 15.09
C ALA A 49 16.21 22.09 16.33
N ILE A 50 15.96 22.62 17.54
CA ILE A 50 16.52 22.11 18.81
C ILE A 50 16.30 20.60 19.04
N PRO A 51 15.10 20.02 18.82
CA PRO A 51 14.93 18.58 19.04
C PRO A 51 15.78 17.73 18.08
N PHE A 52 15.95 18.15 16.82
CA PHE A 52 16.77 17.43 15.86
C PHE A 52 18.28 17.58 16.13
N THR A 53 18.73 18.74 16.58
CA THR A 53 20.14 18.93 16.96
C THR A 53 20.51 18.12 18.19
N ALA A 54 19.61 18.02 19.18
CA ALA A 54 19.80 17.17 20.35
C ALA A 54 19.91 15.67 19.97
N VAL A 55 19.01 15.17 19.13
CA VAL A 55 19.09 13.78 18.61
C VAL A 55 20.39 13.55 17.84
N LYS A 56 20.84 14.53 17.05
CA LYS A 56 22.11 14.45 16.32
C LYS A 56 23.32 14.45 17.26
N ALA A 57 23.29 15.24 18.33
CA ALA A 57 24.34 15.23 19.35
C ALA A 57 24.42 13.87 20.05
N ILE A 58 23.27 13.26 20.36
CA ILE A 58 23.21 11.90 20.92
C ILE A 58 23.75 10.88 19.92
N ALA A 59 23.40 10.97 18.64
CA ALA A 59 23.87 10.06 17.60
C ALA A 59 25.40 10.11 17.40
N ASN A 60 26.02 11.29 17.57
CA ASN A 60 27.47 11.48 17.47
C ASN A 60 28.21 11.25 18.80
N SER A 61 27.52 10.90 19.87
CA SER A 61 28.11 10.61 21.18
C SER A 61 28.51 9.14 21.33
N SER A 62 29.22 8.80 22.41
CA SER A 62 29.58 7.41 22.74
C SER A 62 28.37 6.50 22.95
N LEU A 63 27.24 7.04 23.44
CA LEU A 63 25.98 6.29 23.56
C LEU A 63 25.44 5.92 22.18
N GLY A 64 25.47 6.87 21.23
CA GLY A 64 25.06 6.66 19.84
C GLY A 64 25.88 5.57 19.15
N GLU A 65 27.21 5.63 19.29
CA GLU A 65 28.11 4.61 18.75
C GLU A 65 27.86 3.23 19.39
N SER A 66 27.68 3.15 20.72
CA SER A 66 27.36 1.87 21.38
C SER A 66 26.03 1.28 20.92
N LEU A 67 25.04 2.12 20.61
CA LEU A 67 23.75 1.69 20.08
C LEU A 67 23.89 1.16 18.66
N ARG A 68 24.64 1.86 17.79
CA ARG A 68 24.91 1.42 16.42
C ARG A 68 25.64 0.07 16.41
N GLN A 69 26.66 -0.09 17.26
CA GLN A 69 27.37 -1.34 17.40
C GLN A 69 26.43 -2.49 17.80
N ARG A 70 25.59 -2.29 18.82
CA ARG A 70 24.59 -3.31 19.24
C ARG A 70 23.59 -3.64 18.13
N LEU A 71 23.17 -2.64 17.36
CA LEU A 71 22.27 -2.86 16.22
C LEU A 71 22.96 -3.66 15.11
N GLU A 72 24.24 -3.41 14.85
CA GLU A 72 25.02 -4.17 13.88
C GLU A 72 25.26 -5.61 14.33
N GLU A 73 25.59 -5.82 15.60
CA GLU A 73 25.70 -7.15 16.21
C GLU A 73 24.37 -7.91 16.11
N ARG A 74 23.25 -7.29 16.53
CA ARG A 74 21.90 -7.85 16.40
C ARG A 74 21.52 -8.12 14.96
N LYS A 75 21.92 -7.26 14.02
CA LYS A 75 21.68 -7.46 12.59
C LYS A 75 22.43 -8.69 12.09
N LYS A 76 23.72 -8.85 12.45
CA LYS A 76 24.52 -10.03 12.10
C LYS A 76 23.91 -11.30 12.67
N GLU A 77 23.57 -11.29 13.97
CA GLU A 77 22.90 -12.42 14.64
C GLU A 77 21.56 -12.77 13.98
N ALA A 78 20.73 -11.77 13.65
CA ALA A 78 19.44 -12.00 13.01
C ALA A 78 19.59 -12.60 11.61
N VAL A 79 20.60 -12.17 10.83
CA VAL A 79 20.91 -12.73 9.52
C VAL A 79 21.38 -14.18 9.64
N GLU A 80 22.26 -14.49 10.60
CA GLU A 80 22.69 -15.87 10.86
C GLU A 80 21.54 -16.75 11.36
N ASN A 81 20.70 -16.24 12.25
CA ASN A 81 19.55 -16.98 12.74
C ASN A 81 18.52 -17.23 11.61
N ALA A 82 18.31 -16.25 10.75
CA ALA A 82 17.46 -16.39 9.57
C ALA A 82 18.02 -17.44 8.58
N SER A 83 19.34 -17.46 8.35
CA SER A 83 19.96 -18.46 7.47
C SER A 83 19.88 -19.87 8.07
N ARG A 84 20.14 -20.01 9.38
CA ARG A 84 19.96 -21.27 10.13
C ARG A 84 18.50 -21.75 10.08
N PHE A 85 17.54 -20.84 10.24
CA PHE A 85 16.11 -21.18 10.15
C PHE A 85 15.72 -21.62 8.74
N LYS A 86 16.19 -20.92 7.70
CA LYS A 86 15.98 -21.33 6.30
C LYS A 86 16.56 -22.71 6.01
N ALA A 87 17.76 -23.01 6.47
CA ALA A 87 18.38 -24.32 6.31
C ALA A 87 17.58 -25.43 7.02
N LYS A 88 17.13 -25.19 8.26
CA LYS A 88 16.24 -26.11 8.98
C LYS A 88 14.92 -26.33 8.25
N ALA A 89 14.32 -25.27 7.72
CA ALA A 89 13.09 -25.36 6.94
C ALA A 89 13.27 -26.16 5.64
N GLN A 90 14.39 -25.96 4.93
CA GLN A 90 14.72 -26.75 3.73
C GLN A 90 14.90 -28.23 4.05
N LYS A 91 15.61 -28.55 5.14
CA LYS A 91 15.75 -29.93 5.61
C LYS A 91 14.39 -30.54 5.95
N ALA A 92 13.56 -29.83 6.71
CA ALA A 92 12.22 -30.29 7.06
C ALA A 92 11.33 -30.50 5.83
N LYS A 93 11.45 -29.67 4.78
CA LYS A 93 10.75 -29.87 3.50
C LYS A 93 11.19 -31.17 2.84
N ALA A 94 12.50 -31.40 2.72
CA ALA A 94 13.06 -32.60 2.10
C ALA A 94 12.66 -33.89 2.85
N ASP A 95 12.60 -33.83 4.19
CA ASP A 95 12.23 -34.97 5.02
C ASP A 95 10.70 -35.21 5.08
N SER A 96 9.88 -34.30 4.55
CA SER A 96 8.42 -34.37 4.72
C SER A 96 7.70 -34.93 3.51
N LYS A 97 6.66 -35.73 3.77
CA LYS A 97 5.78 -36.30 2.74
C LYS A 97 4.92 -35.27 1.99
N TRP A 98 4.88 -34.02 2.41
CA TRP A 98 3.96 -33.01 1.85
C TRP A 98 4.52 -32.27 0.63
N TYR A 99 5.78 -32.53 0.28
CA TYR A 99 6.48 -31.90 -0.83
C TYR A 99 6.98 -32.95 -1.82
N GLY A 100 7.32 -32.51 -3.03
CA GLY A 100 7.81 -33.37 -4.11
C GLY A 100 6.72 -34.16 -4.84
N GLN A 101 7.11 -35.09 -5.70
CA GLN A 101 6.19 -35.82 -6.59
C GLN A 101 5.34 -36.88 -5.87
N GLU A 102 5.85 -37.42 -4.76
CA GLU A 102 5.18 -38.45 -3.94
C GLU A 102 4.20 -37.86 -2.92
N ARG A 103 4.01 -36.54 -2.95
CA ARG A 103 3.12 -35.85 -2.01
C ARG A 103 1.65 -36.33 -2.14
N PRO A 104 0.87 -36.29 -1.04
CA PRO A 104 -0.57 -36.47 -1.11
C PRO A 104 -1.21 -35.50 -2.10
N ARG A 105 -2.18 -36.01 -2.86
CA ARG A 105 -2.90 -35.24 -3.88
C ARG A 105 -4.36 -35.09 -3.48
N TRP A 106 -5.04 -34.07 -4.02
CA TRP A 106 -6.39 -33.70 -3.58
C TRP A 106 -7.45 -34.78 -3.81
N PHE A 107 -7.27 -35.64 -4.81
CA PHE A 107 -8.11 -36.81 -5.06
C PHE A 107 -7.63 -38.11 -4.37
N GLY A 108 -6.51 -38.06 -3.65
CA GLY A 108 -5.95 -39.21 -2.94
C GLY A 108 -5.67 -40.41 -3.87
N PRO A 109 -6.28 -41.59 -3.62
CA PRO A 109 -6.03 -42.83 -4.38
C PRO A 109 -6.71 -42.86 -5.76
N ILE A 110 -7.58 -41.92 -6.07
CA ILE A 110 -8.31 -41.91 -7.35
C ILE A 110 -7.34 -41.44 -8.46
N PRO A 111 -7.23 -42.19 -9.58
CA PRO A 111 -6.40 -41.78 -10.70
C PRO A 111 -6.95 -40.48 -11.31
N TYR A 112 -6.05 -39.51 -11.48
CA TYR A 112 -6.36 -38.21 -12.06
C TYR A 112 -5.13 -37.72 -12.83
N ASP A 113 -5.35 -36.95 -13.90
CA ASP A 113 -4.27 -36.34 -14.67
C ASP A 113 -3.83 -35.04 -14.01
N TYR A 114 -2.72 -35.11 -13.26
CA TYR A 114 -2.23 -33.99 -12.47
C TYR A 114 -1.37 -33.05 -13.31
N PRO A 115 -1.51 -31.72 -13.14
CA PRO A 115 -0.75 -30.79 -13.95
C PRO A 115 0.76 -30.86 -13.69
N PRO A 116 1.62 -30.96 -14.73
CA PRO A 116 3.06 -31.19 -14.56
C PRO A 116 3.82 -29.98 -13.99
N TYR A 117 3.24 -28.78 -14.05
CA TYR A 117 3.83 -27.55 -13.49
C TYR A 117 3.64 -27.44 -11.96
N LEU A 118 2.81 -28.29 -11.35
CA LEU A 118 2.62 -28.37 -9.90
C LEU A 118 3.48 -29.48 -9.28
N THR A 119 4.77 -29.17 -9.11
CA THR A 119 5.83 -30.12 -8.73
C THR A 119 5.84 -30.52 -7.26
N GLY A 120 5.03 -29.89 -6.40
CA GLY A 120 5.09 -30.11 -4.95
C GLY A 120 6.16 -29.30 -4.22
N GLU A 121 6.69 -28.24 -4.82
CA GLU A 121 7.67 -27.35 -4.17
C GLU A 121 7.03 -26.39 -3.15
N LEU A 122 5.76 -26.06 -3.38
CA LEU A 122 5.03 -25.06 -2.62
C LEU A 122 4.27 -25.70 -1.45
N PRO A 123 4.16 -24.98 -0.31
CA PRO A 123 3.39 -25.46 0.81
C PRO A 123 1.92 -25.63 0.40
N GLY A 124 1.35 -26.81 0.66
CA GLY A 124 -0.05 -27.10 0.34
C GLY A 124 -0.33 -27.36 -1.14
N ASP A 125 0.69 -27.62 -1.95
CA ASP A 125 0.49 -28.08 -3.32
C ASP A 125 -0.12 -29.51 -3.30
N TYR A 126 -1.43 -29.60 -3.52
CA TYR A 126 -2.11 -30.89 -3.70
C TYR A 126 -2.33 -31.25 -5.17
N GLY A 127 -1.79 -30.46 -6.12
CA GLY A 127 -2.01 -30.66 -7.56
C GLY A 127 -3.40 -30.24 -8.02
N PHE A 128 -4.02 -29.28 -7.32
CA PHE A 128 -5.34 -28.76 -7.67
C PHE A 128 -5.19 -27.54 -8.58
N ASP A 129 -5.42 -27.72 -9.89
CA ASP A 129 -5.60 -26.61 -10.83
C ASP A 129 -6.45 -27.01 -12.03
N ILE A 130 -7.78 -27.00 -11.83
CA ILE A 130 -8.76 -27.34 -12.88
C ILE A 130 -8.83 -26.24 -13.94
N ALA A 131 -8.71 -24.98 -13.53
CA ALA A 131 -8.85 -23.82 -14.41
C ALA A 131 -7.53 -23.45 -15.12
N GLY A 132 -6.40 -24.05 -14.74
CA GLY A 132 -5.09 -23.76 -15.32
C GLY A 132 -4.54 -22.38 -14.94
N LEU A 133 -4.95 -21.82 -13.80
CA LEU A 133 -4.56 -20.47 -13.37
C LEU A 133 -3.10 -20.40 -12.93
N SER A 134 -2.51 -21.53 -12.55
CA SER A 134 -1.13 -21.62 -12.07
C SER A 134 -0.11 -21.98 -13.15
N LYS A 135 -0.54 -22.09 -14.42
CA LYS A 135 0.34 -22.34 -15.57
C LYS A 135 1.41 -21.25 -15.75
N ASP A 136 1.05 -19.99 -15.54
CA ASP A 136 1.98 -18.87 -15.65
C ASP A 136 2.68 -18.63 -14.31
N ARG A 137 3.98 -18.98 -14.25
CA ARG A 137 4.78 -18.88 -13.03
C ARG A 137 4.87 -17.45 -12.50
N LEU A 138 4.91 -16.44 -13.37
CA LEU A 138 5.02 -15.04 -12.94
C LEU A 138 3.78 -14.55 -12.20
N ASN A 139 2.60 -15.01 -12.64
CA ASN A 139 1.34 -14.72 -11.97
C ASN A 139 1.13 -15.60 -10.75
N PHE A 140 1.54 -16.87 -10.83
CA PHE A 140 1.41 -17.81 -9.73
C PHE A 140 2.25 -17.42 -8.51
N ASP A 141 3.49 -16.98 -8.71
CA ASP A 141 4.38 -16.56 -7.63
C ASP A 141 3.83 -15.34 -6.84
N LYS A 142 2.88 -14.57 -7.40
CA LYS A 142 2.24 -13.45 -6.68
C LYS A 142 1.35 -13.92 -5.53
N TYR A 143 0.85 -15.15 -5.57
CA TYR A 143 -0.02 -15.69 -4.52
C TYR A 143 0.76 -16.21 -3.30
N PHE A 144 2.09 -16.29 -3.38
CA PHE A 144 2.97 -16.81 -2.32
C PHE A 144 3.99 -15.80 -1.80
N LYS A 145 3.91 -14.53 -2.25
CA LYS A 145 4.80 -13.43 -1.88
C LYS A 145 4.20 -12.53 -0.82
#